data_AF-A0A1G6ULU8-F1
#
_entry.id   AF-A0A1G6ULU8-F1
#
_cell.length_a   1.000
_cell.length_b   1.000
_cell.length_c   1.000
_cell.angle_alpha   90.00
_cell.angle_beta   90.00
_cell.angle_gamma   90.00
#
_symmetry.space_group_name_H-M   'P 1'
#
loop_
_entity.id
_entity.type
_entity.pdbx_description
1 polymer ?
#
loop_
_entity_poly.entity_id
_entity_poly.type
_entity_poly.pdbx_seq_one_letter_code
_entity_poly.pdbx_strand_id
1 'polypeptide(L)' 'MSKLTQILLIAGVLVIVGGAIFLMTWDIPAPSETVTKTLSNDRFPA' A
#
# COMPACT_ATOMS: atom_id res chain seq x y z
N MET A 1 2.27 28.25 -17.52
CA MET A 1 2.51 26.87 -17.08
C MET A 1 2.73 26.00 -18.31
N SER A 2 3.75 25.15 -18.36
CA SER A 2 3.86 24.20 -19.46
C SER A 2 2.70 23.19 -19.38
N LYS A 3 2.26 22.65 -20.52
CA LYS A 3 1.22 21.58 -20.54
C LYS A 3 1.62 20.40 -19.65
N LEU A 4 2.91 20.06 -19.63
CA LEU A 4 3.45 19.02 -18.76
C LEU A 4 3.26 19.35 -17.28
N THR A 5 3.58 20.58 -16.87
CA THR A 5 3.41 21.03 -15.47
C THR A 5 1.94 20.93 -15.03
N GLN A 6 1.01 21.32 -15.90
CA GLN A 6 -0.43 21.23 -15.61
C GLN A 6 -0.90 19.78 -15.50
N ILE A 7 -0.44 18.90 -16.39
CA ILE A 7 -0.76 17.46 -16.34
C ILE A 7 -0.26 16.84 -15.03
N LEU A 8 0.97 17.14 -14.62
CA LEU A 8 1.54 16.62 -13.38
C LEU A 8 0.77 17.10 -12.15
N LEU A 9 0.33 18.36 -12.13
CA LEU A 9 -0.50 18.88 -11.05
C LEU A 9 -1.85 18.17 -10.97
N ILE A 10 -2.54 18.00 -12.10
CA ILE A 10 -3.83 17.29 -12.15
C ILE A 10 -3.65 15.83 -11.71
N ALA A 11 -2.62 15.15 -12.22
CA ALA A 11 -2.31 13.77 -11.83
C ALA A 11 -2.02 13.66 -10.33
N GLY A 12 -1.25 14.58 -9.76
CA GLY A 12 -0.98 14.63 -8.33
C GLY A 12 -2.26 14.78 -7.49
N VAL A 13 -3.15 15.70 -7.89
CA VAL A 13 -4.44 15.87 -7.22
C VAL A 13 -5.29 14.61 -7.30
N LEU A 14 -5.35 13.95 -8.46
CA LEU A 14 -6.08 12.68 -8.63
C LEU A 14 -5.54 11.57 -7.74
N VAL A 15 -4.22 11.45 -7.60
CA VAL A 15 -3.59 10.45 -6.72
C VAL A 15 -3.94 10.72 -5.26
N ILE A 16 -3.88 11.99 -4.81
CA ILE A 16 -4.20 12.34 -3.43
C ILE A 16 -5.68 12.09 -3.12
N VAL A 17 -6.59 12.57 -3.98
CA VAL A 17 -8.03 12.39 -3.77
C VAL A 17 -8.43 10.92 -3.88
N GLY A 18 -7.94 10.22 -4.90
CA GLY A 18 -8.20 8.79 -5.09
C GLY A 18 -7.63 7.96 -3.94
N GLY A 19 -6.41 8.26 -3.50
CA GLY A 19 -5.78 7.61 -2.34
C GLY A 19 -6.53 7.85 -1.04
N ALA A 20 -7.01 9.07 -0.81
CA ALA A 20 -7.82 9.39 0.38
C ALA A 20 -9.15 8.61 0.40
N ILE A 21 -9.87 8.56 -0.72
CA ILE A 21 -11.11 7.79 -0.84
C ILE A 21 -10.85 6.30 -0.67
N PHE A 22 -9.82 5.78 -1.33
CA PHE A 22 -9.41 4.38 -1.20
C PHE A 22 -9.13 4.04 0.27
N LEU A 23 -8.31 4.81 0.97
CA LEU A 23 -8.00 4.57 2.39
C LEU A 23 -9.22 4.71 3.30
N MET A 24 -10.13 5.64 3.01
CA MET A 24 -11.37 5.82 3.78
C MET A 24 -12.34 4.63 3.62
N THR A 25 -12.34 3.99 2.46
CA THR A 25 -13.25 2.89 2.12
C THR A 25 -12.63 1.51 2.31
N TRP A 26 -11.32 1.44 2.51
CA TRP A 26 -10.61 0.19 2.67
C TRP A 26 -10.86 -0.40 4.05
N ASP A 27 -11.78 -1.35 4.11
CA ASP A 27 -11.99 -2.18 5.28
C ASP A 27 -10.89 -3.25 5.35
N ILE A 28 -9.90 -3.01 6.22
CA ILE A 28 -8.84 -3.99 6.50
C ILE A 28 -9.38 -4.92 7.58
N PRO A 29 -9.73 -6.18 7.26
CA PRO A 29 -10.28 -7.09 8.24
C PRO A 29 -9.25 -7.34 9.35
N ALA A 30 -9.75 -7.56 10.57
CA ALA A 30 -8.89 -7.99 11.67
C ALA A 30 -8.09 -9.24 11.26
N PRO A 31 -6.83 -9.39 11.70
CA PRO A 31 -6.05 -10.60 11.45
C PRO A 31 -6.86 -11.83 11.86
N SER A 32 -7.23 -12.67 10.88
CA SER A 32 -8.14 -13.80 11.14
C SER A 32 -7.48 -14.89 11.96
N GLU A 33 -6.15 -15.01 11.87
CA GLU A 33 -5.37 -16.00 12.58
C GLU A 33 -3.95 -15.47 12.88
N THR A 34 -3.41 -15.86 14.03
CA THR A 34 -1.99 -15.67 14.32
C THR A 34 -1.17 -16.68 13.52
N VAL A 35 -0.42 -16.21 12.52
CA VAL A 35 0.43 -17.08 11.71
C VAL A 35 1.75 -17.36 12.44
N THR A 36 1.87 -18.55 13.04
CA THR A 36 3.15 -19.03 13.57
C THR A 36 4.05 -19.46 12.40
N LYS A 37 5.05 -18.63 12.08
CA LYS A 37 6.07 -18.99 11.09
C LYS A 37 7.11 -19.89 11.77
N THR A 38 7.12 -21.18 11.45
CA THR A 38 8.21 -22.08 11.83
C THR A 38 9.41 -21.82 10.93
N LEU A 39 10.52 -21.36 11.49
CA LEU A 39 11.78 -21.26 10.76
C LEU A 39 12.34 -22.67 10.56
N SER A 40 12.53 -23.10 9.29
CA SER A 40 13.08 -24.42 9.02
C SER A 40 14.48 -24.56 9.63
N ASN A 41 14.74 -25.70 10.27
CA ASN A 41 16.05 -26.02 10.84
C ASN A 41 17.16 -26.09 9.78
N ASP A 42 16.83 -26.32 8.50
CA ASP A 42 17.79 -26.33 7.39
C ASP A 42 18.45 -24.96 7.14
N ARG A 43 17.91 -23.90 7.77
CA ARG A 43 18.41 -22.52 7.66
C ARG A 43 19.47 -22.19 8.70
N PHE A 44 19.71 -23.08 9.67
CA PHE A 44 20.72 -22.87 10.70
C PHE A 44 22.03 -23.57 10.28
N PRO A 45 23.17 -22.85 10.24
CA PRO A 45 24.47 -23.47 10.07
C PRO A 45 24.82 -24.35 11.28
N ALA A 46 25.59 -25.41 11.04
CA ALA A 46 26.07 -26.35 12.06
C ALA A 46 27.21 -25.77 12.90
#